data_AF-T1C7E2-F1
#
_entry.id   AF-T1C7E2-F1
#
_cell.length_a   1.000
_cell.length_b   1.000
_cell.length_c   1.000
_cell.angle_alpha   90.00
_cell.angle_beta   90.00
_cell.angle_gamma   90.00
#
_symmetry.space_group_name_H-M   'P 1'
#
loop_
_entity.id
_entity.type
_entity.pdbx_description
1 polymer ?
#
loop_
_entity_poly.entity_id
_entity_poly.type
_entity_poly.pdbx_seq_one_letter_code
_entity_poly.pdbx_strand_id
1 'polypeptide(L)' 'STMGMEHYDQLPLNARRYLERLVEICEVPIDVVSTGPDRRETIVLRHPYDA' A
#
# COMPACT_ATOMS: atom_id res chain seq x y z
N SER A 1 -3.05 12.74 5.79
CA SER A 1 -1.66 12.45 5.36
C SER A 1 -1.45 10.95 5.43
N THR A 2 -0.62 10.38 4.56
CA THR A 2 -0.20 8.96 4.53
C THR A 2 1.28 8.78 4.82
N MET A 3 2.01 9.88 5.02
CA MET A 3 3.47 9.88 5.13
C MET A 3 3.93 9.06 6.33
N GLY A 4 4.89 8.17 6.11
CA GLY A 4 5.56 7.38 7.16
C GLY A 4 4.75 6.22 7.75
N MET A 5 3.59 5.88 7.18
CA MET A 5 2.79 4.74 7.65
C MET A 5 3.41 3.42 7.20
N GLU A 6 3.65 2.51 8.14
CA GLU A 6 4.31 1.22 7.88
C GLU A 6 3.30 0.06 7.80
N HIS A 7 2.05 0.29 8.21
CA HIS A 7 0.98 -0.71 8.18
C HIS A 7 -0.26 -0.22 7.41
N TYR A 8 -0.94 -1.15 6.73
CA TYR A 8 -2.08 -0.83 5.87
C TYR A 8 -3.28 -0.27 6.64
N ASP A 9 -3.52 -0.76 7.86
CA ASP A 9 -4.62 -0.33 8.73
C ASP A 9 -4.44 1.09 9.29
N GLN A 10 -3.21 1.61 9.31
CA GLN A 10 -2.91 3.01 9.65
C GLN A 10 -3.36 3.98 8.55
N LEU A 11 -3.53 3.50 7.31
CA LEU A 11 -3.95 4.35 6.21
C LEU A 11 -5.37 4.90 6.47
N PRO A 12 -5.60 6.20 6.23
CA PRO A 12 -6.92 6.79 6.28
C PRO A 12 -7.91 6.02 5.41
N LEU A 13 -9.16 5.89 5.86
CA LEU A 13 -10.19 5.11 5.14
C LEU A 13 -10.28 5.46 3.65
N ASN A 14 -10.22 6.75 3.31
CA ASN A 14 -10.30 7.19 1.92
C ASN A 14 -9.06 6.82 1.09
N ALA A 15 -7.88 6.71 1.72
CA ALA A 15 -6.68 6.23 1.04
C ALA A 15 -6.81 4.73 0.71
N ARG A 16 -7.31 3.93 1.65
CA ARG A 16 -7.58 2.50 1.41
C ARG A 16 -8.60 2.30 0.29
N ARG A 17 -9.71 3.05 0.32
CA ARG A 17 -10.72 3.03 -0.76
C ARG A 17 -10.15 3.43 -2.13
N TYR A 18 -9.21 4.37 -2.15
CA TYR A 18 -8.53 4.76 -3.39
C TYR A 18 -7.67 3.61 -3.95
N LEU A 19 -6.91 2.92 -3.09
CA LEU A 19 -6.11 1.77 -3.48
C LEU A 19 -6.98 0.60 -3.96
N GLU A 20 -8.09 0.32 -3.26
CA GLU A 20 -9.09 -0.68 -3.67
C GLU A 20 -9.62 -0.38 -5.07
N ARG A 21 -9.97 0.90 -5.35
CA ARG A 21 -10.45 1.30 -6.66
C ARG A 21 -9.40 1.16 -7.78
N LEU A 22 -8.11 1.37 -7.46
CA LEU A 22 -7.03 1.15 -8.43
C LEU A 22 -6.90 -0.33 -8.81
N VAL A 23 -6.98 -1.24 -7.83
CA VAL A 23 -6.95 -2.68 -8.08
C VAL A 23 -8.09 -3.10 -9.02
N GLU A 24 -9.30 -2.58 -8.79
CA GLU A 24 -10.45 -2.86 -9.66
C GLU A 24 -10.25 -2.39 -11.11
N ILE A 25 -9.64 -1.21 -11.31
CA ILE A 25 -9.46 -0.63 -12.65
C ILE A 25 -8.29 -1.29 -13.39
N CYS A 26 -7.19 -1.53 -12.70
CA CYS A 26 -5.97 -2.04 -13.30
C CYS A 26 -5.97 -3.58 -13.44
N GLU A 27 -6.95 -4.26 -12.83
CA GLU A 27 -7.09 -5.72 -12.84
C GLU A 27 -5.84 -6.45 -12.33
N VAL A 28 -5.06 -5.80 -11.47
CA VAL A 28 -3.84 -6.33 -10.84
C VAL A 28 -3.79 -5.93 -9.36
N PRO A 29 -3.25 -6.79 -8.48
CA PRO A 29 -3.13 -6.48 -7.07
C PRO A 29 -2.06 -5.41 -6.81
N ILE A 30 -2.23 -4.68 -5.71
CA ILE A 30 -1.18 -3.84 -5.14
C ILE A 30 -0.42 -4.68 -4.12
N ASP A 31 0.85 -4.93 -4.40
CA ASP A 31 1.71 -5.76 -3.53
C ASP A 31 2.53 -4.92 -2.54
N VAL A 32 2.90 -3.69 -2.93
CA VAL A 32 3.74 -2.79 -2.15
C VAL A 32 3.24 -1.34 -2.27
N VAL A 33 3.22 -0.62 -1.15
CA VAL A 33 2.90 0.81 -1.09
C VAL A 33 4.03 1.56 -0.37
N SER A 34 4.73 2.44 -1.08
CA SER A 34 5.71 3.35 -0.45
C SER A 34 4.99 4.57 0.12
N THR A 35 5.24 4.85 1.40
CA THR A 35 4.63 5.95 2.15
C THR A 35 5.64 7.05 2.50
N GLY A 36 6.90 6.90 2.11
CA GLY A 36 7.93 7.92 2.32
C GLY A 36 9.33 7.49 1.86
N PRO A 37 10.34 8.36 2.06
CA PRO A 37 11.71 8.12 1.62
C PRO A 37 12.52 7.11 2.44
N ASP A 38 12.17 6.81 3.69
CA ASP A 38 12.87 5.81 4.51
C ASP A 38 12.45 4.39 4.09
N ARG A 39 13.37 3.43 4.20
CA ARG A 39 13.12 2.02 3.86
C ARG A 39 11.95 1.41 4.64
N ARG A 40 11.74 1.84 5.89
CA ARG A 40 10.64 1.35 6.73
C ARG A 40 9.29 1.92 6.32
N GLU A 41 9.27 3.03 5.58
CA GLU A 41 8.06 3.69 5.08
C GLU A 41 7.56 3.00 3.81
N THR A 42 7.40 1.67 3.91
CA THR A 42 6.97 0.78 2.85
C THR A 42 6.08 -0.31 3.43
N ILE A 43 4.83 -0.34 2.99
CA ILE A 43 3.85 -1.36 3.35
C ILE A 43 3.97 -2.50 2.35
N VAL A 44 4.36 -3.69 2.80
CA VAL A 44 4.43 -4.91 1.98
C VAL A 44 3.20 -5.76 2.27
N LEU A 45 2.28 -5.86 1.31
CA LEU A 45 1.07 -6.68 1.39
C LEU A 45 1.33 -8.12 0.91
N ARG A 46 2.15 -8.24 -0.14
CA ARG A 46 2.65 -9.50 -0.68
C ARG A 46 4.10 -9.31 -1.09
N HIS A 47 4.99 -10.11 -0.52
CA HIS A 47 6.41 -9.98 -0.82
C HIS A 47 6.73 -10.68 -2.16
N PRO A 48 7.44 -10.03 -3.10
CA PRO A 48 7.65 -10.57 -4.45
C PRO A 48 8.43 -11.89 -4.53
N TYR A 49 9.14 -12.28 -3.46
CA TYR A 49 9.96 -13.50 -3.42
C TYR A 49 9.29 -14.67 -2.67
N ASP A 50 8.09 -14.48 -2.11
CA ASP A 50 7.41 -15.48 -1.28
C ASP A 50 6.60 -16.47 -2.14
N ALA A 51 7.21 -16.99 -3.21
CA ALA A 51 6.58 -17.92 -4.16
C ALA A 51 6.06 -19.21 -3.50
#